data_AF-A0AAV5JV67-F1
#
_entry.id   AF-A0AAV5JV67-F1
#
_cell.length_a   1.000
_cell.length_b   1.000
_cell.length_c   1.000
_cell.angle_alpha   90.00
_cell.angle_beta   90.00
_cell.angle_gamma   90.00
#
_symmetry.space_group_name_H-M   'P 1'
#
loop_
_entity.id
_entity.type
_entity.pdbx_description
1 polymer ?
#
loop_
_entity_poly.entity_id
_entity_poly.type
_entity_poly.pdbx_seq_one_letter_code
_entity_poly.pdbx_strand_id
1 'polypeptide(L)'
;MAMARASSGLAYPQRFFAAASYAGFDGSPHSSTKDIEAKFKPDVALILYALYKQAIVGPCNAPKPSSWSRVEQSKWQSWKELANMASTEAMRLFVKLLEILDLKGWTWSKVDVKAEPVSSESSESSSPVAVAPCAGHSLIPWENKLLSVAGHTKVASETIRVKAFDLQTGTWSNFKTYGQSPVSRGGQSVTLVGTSLVIFGGQDAKRTLLSDLHILDLETMTWDEVDAVGVPPSARSDHAAAVHVDRYLVIFGGGSHATCFNDLHVLDLQAMEWSRPTQQGEIPTPRAGHASVTIGENWFIVGGGDNKSGASETVVLNMSTLTWSVVTSVQGRVPLASEVLYRDAC
;
A
#
# COMPACT_ATOMS: atom_id res chain seq x y z
N MET A 1 -23.18 13.74 11.05
CA MET A 1 -22.51 13.05 12.17
C MET A 1 -21.16 12.58 11.64
N ALA A 2 -20.07 13.24 12.01
CA ALA A 2 -18.74 12.95 11.46
C ALA A 2 -18.15 11.72 12.15
N MET A 3 -18.20 10.56 11.48
CA MET A 3 -17.49 9.36 11.90
C MET A 3 -16.06 9.38 11.37
N ALA A 4 -15.13 9.03 12.25
CA ALA A 4 -13.70 9.14 12.07
C ALA A 4 -13.18 8.29 10.91
N ARG A 5 -12.24 8.88 10.16
CA ARG A 5 -11.50 8.31 9.04
C ARG A 5 -10.81 7.00 9.45
N ALA A 6 -11.11 5.91 8.78
CA ALA A 6 -10.33 4.68 8.85
C ALA A 6 -9.07 4.85 7.97
N SER A 7 -7.98 5.36 8.54
CA SER A 7 -6.66 5.14 7.93
C SER A 7 -6.35 3.65 8.05
N SER A 8 -5.87 3.03 6.97
CA SER A 8 -5.52 1.60 6.83
C SER A 8 -4.32 1.13 7.67
N GLY A 9 -4.16 1.67 8.88
CA GLY A 9 -3.20 1.23 9.88
C GLY A 9 -3.74 1.44 11.29
N LEU A 10 -3.21 0.69 12.26
CA LEU A 10 -3.54 0.88 13.67
C LEU A 10 -3.46 2.36 14.06
N ALA A 11 -4.48 2.89 14.72
CA ALA A 11 -4.44 4.24 15.27
C ALA A 11 -3.44 4.32 16.44
N TYR A 12 -3.03 5.53 16.81
CA TYR A 12 -2.36 5.73 18.10
C TYR A 12 -3.40 5.70 19.24
N PRO A 13 -3.09 5.07 20.39
CA PRO A 13 -1.78 4.55 20.79
C PRO A 13 -1.51 3.08 20.41
N GLN A 14 -2.47 2.37 19.79
CA GLN A 14 -2.36 0.93 19.47
C GLN A 14 -1.14 0.62 18.59
N ARG A 15 -0.88 1.46 17.57
CA ARG A 15 0.31 1.33 16.71
C ARG A 15 1.62 1.39 17.49
N PHE A 16 1.69 2.30 18.47
CA PHE A 16 2.86 2.42 19.33
C PHE A 16 3.04 1.17 20.20
N PHE A 17 1.97 0.64 20.80
CA PHE A 17 2.07 -0.58 21.61
C PHE A 17 2.45 -1.81 20.79
N ALA A 18 1.93 -1.95 19.57
CA ALA A 18 2.34 -3.01 18.66
C ALA A 18 3.84 -2.90 18.31
N ALA A 19 4.32 -1.69 18.01
CA ALA A 19 5.73 -1.43 17.74
C ALA A 19 6.63 -1.65 18.97
N ALA A 20 6.15 -1.26 20.16
CA ALA A 20 6.86 -1.47 21.41
C ALA A 20 6.99 -2.96 21.74
N SER A 21 5.93 -3.75 21.54
CA SER A 21 5.97 -5.20 21.67
C SER A 21 6.97 -5.82 20.70
N TYR A 22 6.95 -5.43 19.41
CA TYR A 22 7.94 -5.86 18.43
C TYR A 22 9.38 -5.55 18.85
N ALA A 23 9.61 -4.38 19.44
CA ALA A 23 10.92 -3.96 19.91
C ALA A 23 11.29 -4.53 21.29
N GLY A 24 10.42 -5.32 21.93
CA GLY A 24 10.68 -5.96 23.21
C GLY A 24 10.45 -5.08 24.44
N PHE A 25 9.63 -4.03 24.35
CA PHE A 25 9.32 -3.12 25.47
C PHE A 25 7.97 -3.40 26.16
N ASP A 26 7.28 -4.50 25.84
CA ASP A 26 5.95 -4.82 26.40
C ASP A 26 5.97 -5.54 27.75
N GLY A 27 7.16 -5.93 28.26
CA GLY A 27 7.29 -6.64 29.53
C GLY A 27 6.81 -8.09 29.50
N SER A 28 6.61 -8.67 28.31
CA SER A 28 6.28 -10.09 28.12
C SER A 28 7.40 -10.99 28.65
N PRO A 29 7.11 -12.20 29.17
CA PRO A 29 8.14 -13.17 29.56
C PRO A 29 9.02 -13.65 28.38
N HIS A 30 8.71 -13.26 27.14
CA HIS A 30 9.54 -13.48 25.95
C HIS A 30 10.38 -12.25 25.55
N SER A 31 10.25 -11.13 26.27
CA SER A 31 11.09 -9.94 26.15
C SER A 31 12.19 -10.02 27.22
N SER A 32 13.38 -10.45 26.82
CA SER A 32 14.57 -10.31 27.65
C SER A 32 15.37 -9.08 27.21
N THR A 33 16.09 -8.45 28.13
CA THR A 33 17.05 -7.37 27.82
C THR A 33 18.09 -7.80 26.79
N LYS A 34 18.38 -9.10 26.69
CA LYS A 34 19.28 -9.68 25.69
C LYS A 34 18.68 -9.63 24.28
N ASP A 35 17.37 -9.71 24.11
CA ASP A 35 16.71 -9.69 22.80
C ASP A 35 16.74 -8.28 22.19
N ILE A 36 16.63 -7.24 23.02
CA ILE A 36 16.74 -5.83 22.59
C ILE A 36 18.18 -5.52 22.14
N GLU A 37 19.17 -5.98 22.92
CA GLU A 37 20.61 -5.80 22.62
C GLU A 37 21.07 -6.57 21.37
N ALA A 38 20.44 -7.70 21.06
CA ALA A 38 20.69 -8.45 19.83
C ALA A 38 20.05 -7.80 18.59
N LYS A 39 18.90 -7.13 18.76
CA LYS A 39 18.09 -6.60 17.65
C LYS A 39 18.52 -5.21 17.18
N PHE A 40 19.08 -4.39 18.08
CA PHE A 40 19.42 -3.00 17.77
C PHE A 40 20.85 -2.64 18.20
N LYS A 41 21.50 -1.76 17.42
CA LYS A 41 22.77 -1.14 17.85
C LYS A 41 22.58 -0.41 19.19
N PRO A 42 23.61 -0.34 20.06
CA PRO A 42 23.48 0.26 21.39
C PRO A 42 22.87 1.67 21.42
N ASP A 43 23.30 2.55 20.51
CA ASP A 43 22.81 3.94 20.46
C ASP A 43 21.32 4.00 20.06
N VAL A 44 20.89 3.12 19.15
CA VAL A 44 19.48 2.99 18.76
C VAL A 44 18.65 2.48 19.93
N ALA A 45 19.12 1.44 20.62
CA ALA A 45 18.42 0.86 21.75
C ALA A 45 18.21 1.90 22.87
N LEU A 46 19.18 2.81 23.07
CA LEU A 46 19.07 3.92 24.00
C LEU A 46 18.00 4.94 23.59
N ILE A 47 17.96 5.31 22.31
CA ILE A 47 16.93 6.24 21.80
C ILE A 47 15.53 5.61 21.91
N LEU A 48 15.38 4.34 21.52
CA LEU A 48 14.12 3.60 21.65
C LEU A 48 13.67 3.53 23.11
N TYR A 49 14.59 3.22 24.04
CA TYR A 49 14.31 3.23 25.47
C TYR A 49 13.83 4.61 25.95
N ALA A 50 14.54 5.68 25.59
CA ALA A 50 14.20 7.04 26.00
C ALA A 50 12.80 7.44 25.49
N LEU A 51 12.52 7.20 24.21
CA LEU A 51 11.22 7.49 23.60
C LEU A 51 10.09 6.67 24.23
N TYR A 52 10.32 5.38 24.50
CA TYR A 52 9.36 4.53 25.20
C TYR A 52 9.06 5.05 26.61
N LYS A 53 10.10 5.40 27.39
CA LYS A 53 9.92 5.99 28.73
C LYS A 53 9.18 7.33 28.66
N GLN A 54 9.52 8.19 27.70
CA GLN A 54 8.81 9.46 27.50
C GLN A 54 7.34 9.26 27.12
N ALA A 55 7.04 8.26 26.30
CA ALA A 55 5.68 7.93 25.88
C ALA A 55 4.81 7.41 27.04
N ILE A 56 5.34 6.50 27.86
CA ILE A 56 4.57 5.83 28.93
C ILE A 56 4.58 6.61 30.24
N VAL A 57 5.70 7.25 30.59
CA VAL A 57 5.90 7.90 31.89
C VAL A 57 5.90 9.42 31.79
N GLY A 58 6.32 9.98 30.66
CA GLY A 58 6.51 11.43 30.49
C GLY A 58 7.95 11.88 30.80
N PRO A 59 8.16 13.17 31.12
CA PRO A 59 9.49 13.73 31.36
C PRO A 59 10.29 13.01 32.46
N CYS A 60 11.59 12.88 32.26
CA CYS A 60 12.49 12.23 33.21
C CYS A 60 12.62 13.02 34.53
N ASN A 61 11.89 12.57 35.55
CA ASN A 61 11.94 13.08 36.92
C ASN A 61 12.70 12.15 37.88
N ALA A 62 13.24 11.04 37.36
CA ALA A 62 14.01 10.10 38.16
C ALA A 62 15.34 10.73 38.64
N PRO A 63 15.81 10.44 39.87
CA PRO A 63 17.10 10.91 40.33
C PRO A 63 18.21 10.34 39.46
N LYS A 64 19.32 11.10 39.34
CA LYS A 64 20.48 10.67 38.56
C LYS A 64 21.05 9.38 39.18
N PRO A 65 21.23 8.30 38.39
CA PRO A 65 21.73 7.03 38.89
C PRO A 65 23.22 7.11 39.27
N SER A 66 23.68 6.13 40.04
CA SER A 66 25.07 6.00 40.46
C SER A 66 26.02 5.89 39.28
N SER A 67 27.18 6.54 39.37
CA SER A 67 28.23 6.53 38.32
C SER A 67 28.85 5.16 38.09
N TRP A 68 28.62 4.19 38.97
CA TRP A 68 29.12 2.82 38.83
C TRP A 68 28.31 1.99 37.82
N SER A 69 27.12 2.44 37.44
CA SER A 69 26.24 1.77 36.47
C SER A 69 26.19 2.55 35.15
N ARG A 70 27.15 2.28 34.26
CA ARG A 70 27.26 2.99 32.96
C ARG A 70 26.00 2.87 32.12
N VAL A 71 25.35 1.70 32.11
CA VAL A 71 24.15 1.44 31.31
C VAL A 71 22.95 2.25 31.83
N GLU A 72 22.74 2.27 33.14
CA GLU A 72 21.64 3.06 33.73
C GLU A 72 21.89 4.56 33.55
N GLN A 73 23.14 5.00 33.62
CA GLN A 73 23.51 6.38 33.35
C GLN A 73 23.20 6.77 31.90
N SER A 74 23.54 5.95 30.91
CA SER A 74 23.20 6.21 29.51
C SER A 74 21.70 6.22 29.25
N LYS A 75 20.94 5.29 29.86
CA LYS A 75 19.47 5.25 29.79
C LYS A 75 18.84 6.50 30.39
N TRP A 76 19.27 6.89 31.58
CA TRP A 76 18.80 8.09 32.26
C TRP A 76 19.11 9.35 31.47
N GLN A 77 20.34 9.47 30.96
CA GLN A 77 20.79 10.61 30.16
C GLN A 77 19.95 10.75 28.88
N SER A 78 19.78 9.66 28.13
CA SER A 78 19.00 9.66 26.89
C SER A 78 17.54 10.05 27.14
N TRP A 79 16.94 9.58 28.23
CA TRP A 79 15.57 9.98 28.60
C TRP A 79 15.51 11.44 29.07
N LYS A 80 16.52 11.92 29.80
CA LYS A 80 16.58 13.30 30.27
C LYS A 80 16.68 14.32 29.14
N GLU A 81 17.39 13.98 28.07
CA GLU A 81 17.58 14.83 26.87
C GLU A 81 16.27 15.10 26.11
N LEU A 82 15.25 14.24 26.25
CA LEU A 82 13.93 14.47 25.65
C LEU A 82 13.12 15.57 26.35
N ALA A 83 13.56 16.03 27.52
CA ALA A 83 12.99 17.14 28.27
C ALA A 83 11.44 17.03 28.38
N ASN A 84 10.72 18.06 27.89
CA ASN A 84 9.27 18.19 27.99
C ASN A 84 8.54 17.67 26.73
N MET A 85 9.16 16.77 25.95
CA MET A 85 8.53 16.18 24.76
C MET A 85 7.17 15.55 25.11
N ALA A 86 6.14 15.85 24.32
CA ALA A 86 4.82 15.28 24.52
C ALA A 86 4.83 13.75 24.32
N SER A 87 4.08 13.03 25.15
CA SER A 87 3.95 11.57 25.06
C SER A 87 3.52 11.11 23.65
N THR A 88 2.59 11.83 23.01
CA THR A 88 2.13 11.55 21.64
C THR A 88 3.22 11.70 20.59
N GLU A 89 4.13 12.66 20.75
CA GLU A 89 5.27 12.84 19.85
C GLU A 89 6.32 11.75 20.07
N ALA A 90 6.58 11.39 21.33
CA ALA A 90 7.48 10.28 21.66
C ALA A 90 6.98 8.94 21.06
N MET A 91 5.67 8.68 21.10
CA MET A 91 5.06 7.52 20.44
C MET A 91 5.31 7.52 18.93
N ARG A 92 5.13 8.67 18.26
CA ARG A 92 5.34 8.80 16.81
C ARG A 92 6.80 8.61 16.42
N LEU A 93 7.72 9.24 17.14
CA LEU A 93 9.15 9.11 16.91
C LEU A 93 9.64 7.68 17.16
N PHE A 94 9.11 6.99 18.17
CA PHE A 94 9.45 5.59 18.45
C PHE A 94 9.10 4.69 17.26
N VAL A 95 7.86 4.79 16.77
CA VAL A 95 7.39 4.02 15.61
C VAL A 95 8.22 4.36 14.37
N LYS A 96 8.42 5.65 14.09
CA LYS A 96 9.20 6.13 12.95
C LYS A 96 10.65 5.63 12.98
N LEU A 97 11.27 5.60 14.15
CA LEU A 97 12.64 5.13 14.31
C LEU A 97 12.77 3.64 13.99
N LEU A 98 11.81 2.82 14.43
CA LEU A 98 11.76 1.40 14.09
C LEU A 98 11.55 1.18 12.58
N GLU A 99 10.66 1.96 11.96
CA GLU A 99 10.42 1.90 10.52
C GLU A 99 11.65 2.26 9.69
N ILE A 100 12.45 3.25 10.13
CA ILE A 100 13.67 3.68 9.42
C ILE A 100 14.81 2.67 9.56
N LEU A 101 14.99 2.10 10.74
CA LEU A 101 16.20 1.33 11.06
C LEU A 101 16.20 -0.11 10.56
N ASP A 102 15.03 -0.66 10.27
CA ASP A 102 14.92 -2.09 10.00
C ASP A 102 15.26 -2.45 8.53
N LEU A 103 15.40 -1.49 7.61
CA LEU A 103 15.69 -1.81 6.18
C LEU A 103 16.97 -2.64 5.95
N LYS A 104 17.95 -2.60 6.87
CA LYS A 104 19.18 -3.43 6.81
C LYS A 104 19.06 -4.77 7.54
N GLY A 105 18.09 -4.91 8.44
CA GLY A 105 17.81 -6.10 9.24
C GLY A 105 16.61 -6.91 8.75
N TRP A 106 15.87 -6.41 7.75
CA TRP A 106 14.76 -7.12 7.14
C TRP A 106 15.22 -8.48 6.61
N THR A 107 14.82 -9.51 7.33
CA THR A 107 14.84 -10.87 6.84
C THR A 107 13.45 -11.20 6.35
N TRP A 108 13.37 -11.82 5.18
CA TRP A 108 12.09 -12.34 4.70
C TRP A 108 11.66 -13.46 5.64
N SER A 109 10.67 -13.19 6.49
CA SER A 109 9.96 -14.24 7.21
C SER A 109 8.87 -14.79 6.29
N LYS A 110 8.87 -16.11 6.09
CA LYS A 110 7.77 -16.75 5.39
C LYS A 110 6.53 -16.70 6.28
N VAL A 111 5.41 -16.24 5.72
CA VAL A 111 4.10 -16.44 6.35
C VAL A 111 3.63 -17.84 5.98
N ASP A 112 3.54 -18.74 6.97
CA ASP A 112 3.04 -20.08 6.73
C ASP A 112 1.52 -20.05 6.54
N VAL A 113 1.11 -20.30 5.29
CA VAL A 113 -0.30 -20.36 4.91
C VAL A 113 -0.88 -21.70 5.35
N LYS A 114 -1.92 -21.65 6.18
CA LYS A 114 -2.70 -22.85 6.54
C LYS A 114 -3.74 -23.09 5.45
N ALA A 115 -3.49 -24.07 4.58
CA ALA A 115 -4.43 -24.51 3.55
C ALA A 115 -4.86 -25.95 3.84
N GLU A 116 -6.17 -26.23 3.92
CA GLU A 116 -6.67 -27.60 3.95
C GLU A 116 -6.86 -28.16 2.51
N PRO A 117 -6.71 -29.48 2.29
CA PRO A 117 -6.92 -30.08 0.98
C PRO A 117 -8.39 -29.97 0.55
N VAL A 118 -8.61 -29.68 -0.72
CA VAL A 118 -9.94 -29.56 -1.35
C VAL A 118 -10.69 -30.89 -1.22
N SER A 119 -11.70 -30.98 -0.36
CA SER A 119 -12.77 -31.95 -0.48
C SER A 119 -13.99 -31.28 -1.12
N SER A 120 -14.59 -32.00 -2.07
CA SER A 120 -15.72 -31.58 -2.87
C SER A 120 -16.93 -31.21 -2.01
N GLU A 121 -17.53 -30.06 -2.35
CA GLU A 121 -18.90 -29.64 -2.04
C GLU A 121 -19.36 -29.79 -0.57
N SER A 122 -19.27 -28.70 0.19
CA SER A 122 -20.34 -28.35 1.13
C SER A 122 -20.35 -26.84 1.42
N SER A 123 -21.57 -26.34 1.55
CA SER A 123 -21.98 -24.98 1.82
C SER A 123 -21.73 -24.61 3.28
N GLU A 124 -20.78 -23.69 3.55
CA GLU A 124 -20.81 -22.66 4.60
C GLU A 124 -19.51 -21.82 4.59
N SER A 125 -19.63 -20.55 4.96
CA SER A 125 -18.76 -19.42 4.56
C SER A 125 -17.54 -19.16 5.46
N SER A 126 -16.77 -20.18 5.85
CA SER A 126 -15.58 -19.93 6.70
C SER A 126 -14.44 -20.93 6.61
N SER A 127 -14.43 -21.85 5.64
CA SER A 127 -13.33 -22.80 5.49
C SER A 127 -12.13 -22.19 4.74
N PRO A 128 -10.88 -22.52 5.14
CA PRO A 128 -9.68 -22.07 4.44
C PRO A 128 -9.65 -22.58 2.99
N VAL A 129 -9.43 -21.70 2.02
CA VAL A 129 -9.42 -22.05 0.59
C VAL A 129 -8.00 -22.04 0.04
N ALA A 130 -7.64 -23.08 -0.73
CA ALA A 130 -6.42 -23.06 -1.53
C ALA A 130 -6.52 -22.02 -2.66
N VAL A 131 -5.58 -21.08 -2.71
CA VAL A 131 -5.56 -20.02 -3.73
C VAL A 131 -4.68 -20.43 -4.90
N ALA A 132 -5.27 -20.48 -6.09
CA ALA A 132 -4.52 -20.70 -7.32
C ALA A 132 -3.54 -19.53 -7.57
N PRO A 133 -2.32 -19.80 -8.08
CA PRO A 133 -1.40 -18.75 -8.51
C PRO A 133 -2.07 -17.80 -9.50
N CYS A 134 -1.90 -16.49 -9.27
CA CYS A 134 -2.43 -15.44 -10.14
C CYS A 134 -1.44 -14.30 -10.32
N ALA A 135 -1.58 -13.59 -11.44
CA ALA A 135 -0.80 -12.39 -11.76
C ALA A 135 -1.75 -11.22 -12.07
N GLY A 136 -1.26 -9.99 -11.88
CA GLY A 136 -2.04 -8.77 -12.15
C GLY A 136 -3.20 -8.51 -11.17
N HIS A 137 -3.19 -9.18 -10.01
CA HIS A 137 -4.10 -8.87 -8.91
C HIS A 137 -3.58 -7.69 -8.09
N SER A 138 -4.48 -6.99 -7.43
CA SER A 138 -4.14 -5.95 -6.46
C SER A 138 -4.31 -6.50 -5.04
N LEU A 139 -3.35 -6.20 -4.18
CA LEU A 139 -3.43 -6.48 -2.74
C LEU A 139 -3.78 -5.19 -2.01
N ILE A 140 -4.97 -5.16 -1.40
CA ILE A 140 -5.48 -3.99 -0.69
C ILE A 140 -5.55 -4.31 0.82
N PRO A 141 -4.91 -3.51 1.70
CA PRO A 141 -5.11 -3.65 3.13
C PRO A 141 -6.54 -3.24 3.50
N TRP A 142 -7.23 -4.11 4.22
CA TRP A 142 -8.58 -3.87 4.73
C TRP A 142 -8.71 -4.48 6.13
N GLU A 143 -8.81 -3.64 7.15
CA GLU A 143 -8.80 -4.06 8.55
C GLU A 143 -7.59 -4.95 8.89
N ASN A 144 -7.82 -6.17 9.40
CA ASN A 144 -6.79 -7.18 9.70
C ASN A 144 -6.55 -8.16 8.54
N LYS A 145 -7.04 -7.85 7.33
CA LYS A 145 -6.96 -8.72 6.15
C LYS A 145 -6.25 -8.02 5.00
N LEU A 146 -5.68 -8.82 4.09
CA LEU A 146 -5.27 -8.38 2.77
C LEU A 146 -6.28 -8.89 1.75
N LEU A 147 -6.98 -7.98 1.07
CA LEU A 147 -7.87 -8.34 -0.02
C LEU A 147 -7.05 -8.51 -1.30
N SER A 148 -7.15 -9.68 -1.92
CA SER A 148 -6.71 -9.93 -3.29
C SER A 148 -7.90 -9.73 -4.22
N VAL A 149 -7.79 -8.71 -5.06
CA VAL A 149 -8.84 -8.31 -6.00
C VAL A 149 -8.29 -8.38 -7.42
N ALA A 150 -9.12 -8.88 -8.33
CA ALA A 150 -8.79 -9.07 -9.74
C ALA A 150 -7.60 -10.02 -9.96
N GLY A 151 -6.98 -9.92 -11.13
CA GLY A 151 -5.90 -10.79 -11.56
C GLY A 151 -6.38 -12.07 -12.23
N HIS A 152 -5.47 -12.64 -13.02
CA HIS A 152 -5.74 -13.80 -13.85
C HIS A 152 -5.12 -15.05 -13.25
N THR A 153 -5.89 -16.14 -13.25
CA THR A 153 -5.37 -17.48 -12.95
C THR A 153 -5.40 -18.33 -14.21
N LYS A 154 -4.77 -19.51 -14.18
CA LYS A 154 -4.91 -20.50 -15.28
C LYS A 154 -6.35 -20.94 -15.50
N VAL A 155 -7.18 -20.91 -14.46
CA VAL A 155 -8.61 -21.18 -14.57
C VAL A 155 -9.31 -19.85 -14.83
N ALA A 156 -9.94 -19.73 -16.00
CA ALA A 156 -10.69 -18.53 -16.32
C ALA A 156 -11.83 -18.33 -15.30
N SER A 157 -11.95 -17.10 -14.80
CA SER A 157 -13.14 -16.63 -14.11
C SER A 157 -13.88 -15.72 -15.07
N GLU A 158 -15.21 -15.75 -15.07
CA GLU A 158 -15.99 -14.81 -15.88
C GLU A 158 -15.96 -13.41 -15.27
N THR A 159 -15.93 -13.32 -13.93
CA THR A 159 -15.93 -12.05 -13.20
C THR A 159 -14.73 -11.91 -12.26
N ILE A 160 -14.46 -10.68 -11.83
CA ILE A 160 -13.48 -10.37 -10.79
C ILE A 160 -13.90 -11.04 -9.48
N ARG A 161 -12.96 -11.77 -8.85
CA ARG A 161 -13.14 -12.35 -7.52
C ARG A 161 -12.45 -11.51 -6.46
N VAL A 162 -13.01 -11.54 -5.25
CA VAL A 162 -12.43 -10.93 -4.06
C VAL A 162 -12.07 -12.06 -3.09
N LYS A 163 -10.79 -12.16 -2.77
CA LYS A 163 -10.26 -13.10 -1.77
C LYS A 163 -9.67 -12.31 -0.63
N ALA A 164 -9.64 -12.90 0.56
CA ALA A 164 -9.05 -12.27 1.73
C ALA A 164 -8.04 -13.20 2.35
N PHE A 165 -6.88 -12.65 2.68
CA PHE A 165 -5.90 -13.30 3.53
C PHE A 165 -5.96 -12.70 4.92
N ASP A 166 -6.25 -13.53 5.91
CA ASP A 166 -6.28 -13.11 7.30
C ASP A 166 -4.86 -13.15 7.91
N LEU A 167 -4.38 -12.01 8.37
CA LEU A 167 -3.02 -11.86 8.88
C LEU A 167 -2.79 -12.53 10.24
N GLN A 168 -3.87 -12.77 11.01
CA GLN A 168 -3.76 -13.44 12.31
C GLN A 168 -3.75 -14.95 12.17
N THR A 169 -4.63 -15.49 11.33
CA THR A 169 -4.78 -16.95 11.19
C THR A 169 -3.87 -17.54 10.10
N GLY A 170 -3.41 -16.72 9.14
CA GLY A 170 -2.65 -17.17 7.99
C GLY A 170 -3.49 -17.97 6.99
N THR A 171 -4.80 -17.69 6.90
CA THR A 171 -5.75 -18.44 6.06
C THR A 171 -6.36 -17.55 4.98
N TRP A 172 -6.65 -18.15 3.82
CA TRP A 172 -7.39 -17.51 2.75
C TRP A 172 -8.88 -17.86 2.81
N SER A 173 -9.73 -16.91 2.46
CA SER A 173 -11.16 -17.11 2.26
C SER A 173 -11.64 -16.36 1.01
N ASN A 174 -12.70 -16.85 0.37
CA ASN A 174 -13.38 -16.09 -0.68
C ASN A 174 -14.42 -15.18 -0.04
N PHE A 175 -14.49 -13.92 -0.48
CA PHE A 175 -15.65 -13.08 -0.21
C PHE A 175 -16.72 -13.38 -1.26
N LYS A 176 -17.95 -13.60 -0.78
CA LYS A 176 -19.11 -13.53 -1.65
C LYS A 176 -19.34 -12.06 -1.99
N THR A 177 -19.49 -11.79 -3.28
CA THR A 177 -19.83 -10.45 -3.76
C THR A 177 -21.19 -10.47 -4.42
N TYR A 178 -21.81 -9.30 -4.50
CA TYR A 178 -23.16 -9.09 -5.00
C TYR A 178 -23.15 -7.99 -6.07
N GLY A 179 -24.29 -7.74 -6.71
CA GLY A 179 -24.43 -6.67 -7.69
C GLY A 179 -23.79 -6.98 -9.05
N GLN A 180 -23.37 -5.94 -9.76
CA GLN A 180 -22.85 -6.01 -11.12
C GLN A 180 -21.34 -6.21 -11.14
N SER A 181 -20.91 -7.44 -10.90
CA SER A 181 -19.48 -7.75 -10.86
C SER A 181 -18.82 -7.56 -12.24
N PRO A 182 -17.70 -6.82 -12.34
CA PRO A 182 -16.99 -6.62 -13.59
C PRO A 182 -16.44 -7.93 -14.17
N VAL A 183 -16.37 -8.01 -15.51
CA VAL A 183 -15.68 -9.10 -16.21
C VAL A 183 -14.23 -9.26 -15.72
N SER A 184 -13.74 -10.49 -15.67
CA SER A 184 -12.35 -10.77 -15.34
C SER A 184 -11.41 -10.09 -16.34
N ARG A 185 -10.42 -9.36 -15.83
CA ARG A 185 -9.55 -8.47 -16.59
C ARG A 185 -8.17 -8.31 -15.93
N GLY A 186 -7.22 -7.80 -16.70
CA GLY A 186 -5.83 -7.55 -16.28
C GLY A 186 -5.37 -6.16 -16.66
N GLY A 187 -4.38 -5.64 -15.94
CA GLY A 187 -3.88 -4.29 -16.16
C GLY A 187 -4.88 -3.18 -15.77
N GLN A 188 -5.96 -3.52 -15.07
CA GLN A 188 -6.85 -2.54 -14.44
C GLN A 188 -6.19 -1.88 -13.24
N SER A 189 -6.61 -0.67 -12.90
CA SER A 189 -6.32 -0.08 -11.60
C SER A 189 -7.35 -0.53 -10.56
N VAL A 190 -6.92 -0.71 -9.31
CA VAL A 190 -7.80 -0.91 -8.15
C VAL A 190 -7.35 0.06 -7.07
N THR A 191 -8.18 1.07 -6.76
CA THR A 191 -7.83 2.15 -5.83
C THR A 191 -8.80 2.16 -4.66
N LEU A 192 -8.29 2.08 -3.43
CA LEU A 192 -9.09 2.23 -2.21
C LEU A 192 -9.41 3.71 -1.99
N VAL A 193 -10.70 4.03 -1.87
CA VAL A 193 -11.21 5.36 -1.53
C VAL A 193 -12.23 5.22 -0.41
N GLY A 194 -11.87 5.71 0.78
CA GLY A 194 -12.69 5.48 1.97
C GLY A 194 -12.87 3.98 2.24
N THR A 195 -14.12 3.51 2.18
CA THR A 195 -14.51 2.11 2.37
C THR A 195 -14.88 1.41 1.06
N SER A 196 -14.51 1.97 -0.09
CA SER A 196 -14.84 1.44 -1.41
C SER A 196 -13.59 1.23 -2.26
N LEU A 197 -13.61 0.23 -3.14
CA LEU A 197 -12.61 0.08 -4.19
C LEU A 197 -13.16 0.62 -5.50
N VAL A 198 -12.40 1.50 -6.15
CA VAL A 198 -12.69 2.00 -7.48
C VAL A 198 -11.80 1.28 -8.49
N ILE A 199 -12.42 0.62 -9.46
CA ILE A 199 -11.77 -0.17 -10.51
C ILE A 199 -11.98 0.55 -11.83
N PHE A 200 -10.90 0.72 -12.60
CA PHE A 200 -10.98 1.34 -13.93
C PHE A 200 -10.16 0.58 -14.97
N GLY A 201 -10.75 0.40 -16.15
CA GLY A 201 -10.09 -0.09 -17.36
C GLY A 201 -9.59 -1.53 -17.27
N GLY A 202 -8.46 -1.80 -17.92
CA GLY A 202 -7.88 -3.11 -18.09
C GLY A 202 -8.24 -3.78 -19.42
N GLN A 203 -7.89 -5.05 -19.55
CA GLN A 203 -8.14 -5.87 -20.73
C GLN A 203 -8.77 -7.21 -20.34
N ASP A 204 -9.83 -7.60 -21.05
CA ASP A 204 -10.51 -8.88 -20.84
C ASP A 204 -9.80 -10.06 -21.56
N ALA A 205 -10.28 -11.28 -21.34
CA ALA A 205 -9.74 -12.48 -21.97
C ALA A 205 -9.87 -12.51 -23.51
N LYS A 206 -10.73 -11.66 -24.10
CA LYS A 206 -10.92 -11.51 -25.55
C LYS A 206 -9.99 -10.44 -26.14
N ARG A 207 -9.05 -9.90 -25.35
CA ARG A 207 -8.16 -8.79 -25.70
C ARG A 207 -8.90 -7.46 -25.94
N THR A 208 -10.11 -7.33 -25.41
CA THR A 208 -10.87 -6.07 -25.45
C THR A 208 -10.36 -5.17 -24.34
N LEU A 209 -9.86 -3.99 -24.72
CA LEU A 209 -9.51 -2.94 -23.78
C LEU A 209 -10.78 -2.28 -23.27
N LEU A 210 -10.79 -1.96 -21.98
CA LEU A 210 -11.95 -1.45 -21.27
C LEU A 210 -11.68 -0.02 -20.75
N SER A 211 -12.73 0.75 -20.58
CA SER A 211 -12.75 2.10 -19.96
C SER A 211 -13.93 2.27 -19.01
N ASP A 212 -14.51 1.17 -18.56
CA ASP A 212 -15.60 1.12 -17.59
C ASP A 212 -15.08 1.40 -16.18
N LEU A 213 -15.98 1.89 -15.33
CA LEU A 213 -15.74 2.23 -13.94
C LEU A 213 -16.64 1.36 -13.08
N HIS A 214 -16.04 0.63 -12.13
CA HIS A 214 -16.76 -0.20 -11.17
C HIS A 214 -16.39 0.20 -9.76
N ILE A 215 -17.36 0.22 -8.86
CA ILE A 215 -17.15 0.48 -7.44
C ILE A 215 -17.56 -0.77 -6.65
N LEU A 216 -16.67 -1.27 -5.80
CA LEU A 216 -16.98 -2.28 -4.80
C LEU A 216 -17.08 -1.61 -3.44
N ASP A 217 -18.26 -1.62 -2.84
CA ASP A 217 -18.43 -1.27 -1.43
C ASP A 217 -17.88 -2.42 -0.56
N LEU A 218 -16.90 -2.15 0.31
CA LEU A 218 -16.26 -3.18 1.13
C LEU A 218 -17.03 -3.54 2.40
N GLU A 219 -18.03 -2.73 2.80
CA GLU A 219 -18.88 -3.04 3.95
C GLU A 219 -19.97 -4.05 3.55
N THR A 220 -20.52 -3.90 2.35
CA THR A 220 -21.60 -4.74 1.81
C THR A 220 -21.12 -5.80 0.82
N MET A 221 -19.88 -5.68 0.32
CA MET A 221 -19.32 -6.49 -0.76
C MET A 221 -20.18 -6.46 -2.04
N THR A 222 -20.78 -5.31 -2.33
CA THR A 222 -21.64 -5.10 -3.51
C THR A 222 -20.90 -4.31 -4.58
N TRP A 223 -20.94 -4.82 -5.82
CA TRP A 223 -20.43 -4.16 -7.00
C TRP A 223 -21.50 -3.31 -7.68
N ASP A 224 -21.12 -2.11 -8.07
CA ASP A 224 -21.90 -1.22 -8.93
C ASP A 224 -21.07 -0.83 -10.15
N GLU A 225 -21.66 -0.96 -11.33
CA GLU A 225 -21.15 -0.34 -12.55
C GLU A 225 -21.60 1.12 -12.58
N VAL A 226 -20.65 2.04 -12.78
CA VAL A 226 -20.92 3.47 -12.62
C VAL A 226 -20.64 4.22 -13.91
N ASP A 227 -21.67 4.88 -14.42
CA ASP A 227 -21.53 5.85 -15.49
C ASP A 227 -21.12 7.21 -14.92
N ALA A 228 -20.04 7.76 -15.44
CA ALA A 228 -19.55 9.09 -15.11
C ALA A 228 -19.59 9.98 -16.35
N VAL A 229 -19.96 11.25 -16.16
CA VAL A 229 -20.06 12.23 -17.24
C VAL A 229 -18.71 12.90 -17.52
N GLY A 230 -18.64 13.78 -18.51
CA GLY A 230 -17.45 14.58 -18.80
C GLY A 230 -16.51 13.92 -19.83
N VAL A 231 -15.20 14.05 -19.62
CA VAL A 231 -14.16 13.59 -20.57
C VAL A 231 -13.39 12.39 -20.00
N PRO A 232 -13.92 11.16 -20.13
CA PRO A 232 -13.29 9.97 -19.57
C PRO A 232 -11.99 9.61 -20.31
N PRO A 233 -11.10 8.82 -19.68
CA PRO A 233 -9.97 8.22 -20.37
C PRO A 233 -10.45 7.26 -21.46
N SER A 234 -9.71 7.16 -22.56
CA SER A 234 -9.88 6.09 -23.54
C SER A 234 -9.65 4.70 -22.91
N ALA A 235 -10.20 3.66 -23.53
CA ALA A 235 -9.94 2.27 -23.13
C ALA A 235 -8.44 1.97 -23.10
N ARG A 236 -7.97 1.40 -21.98
CA ARG A 236 -6.55 1.24 -21.67
C ARG A 236 -6.29 0.16 -20.62
N SER A 237 -5.08 -0.38 -20.64
CA SER A 237 -4.53 -1.20 -19.56
C SER A 237 -3.18 -0.66 -19.08
N ASP A 238 -2.74 -1.13 -17.93
CA ASP A 238 -1.41 -0.89 -17.36
C ASP A 238 -1.11 0.59 -17.10
N HIS A 239 -2.17 1.37 -16.85
CA HIS A 239 -2.12 2.72 -16.30
C HIS A 239 -1.92 2.67 -14.78
N ALA A 240 -1.51 3.80 -14.21
CA ALA A 240 -1.55 3.99 -12.77
C ALA A 240 -2.73 4.86 -12.37
N ALA A 241 -3.24 4.64 -11.16
CA ALA A 241 -4.25 5.47 -10.55
C ALA A 241 -3.89 5.79 -9.09
N ALA A 242 -4.25 7.00 -8.66
CA ALA A 242 -4.10 7.44 -7.28
C ALA A 242 -5.34 8.20 -6.82
N VAL A 243 -5.61 8.16 -5.52
CA VAL A 243 -6.62 9.01 -4.90
C VAL A 243 -5.97 10.26 -4.31
N HIS A 244 -6.57 11.41 -4.55
CA HIS A 244 -6.21 12.67 -3.95
C HIS A 244 -7.36 13.18 -3.06
N VAL A 245 -7.03 13.49 -1.80
CA VAL A 245 -7.95 14.01 -0.76
C VAL A 245 -9.27 13.24 -0.64
N ASP A 246 -9.23 11.92 -0.81
CA ASP A 246 -10.40 11.00 -0.75
C ASP A 246 -11.58 11.39 -1.66
N ARG A 247 -11.33 12.20 -2.70
CA ARG A 247 -12.37 12.69 -3.62
C ARG A 247 -12.00 12.54 -5.08
N TYR A 248 -10.74 12.77 -5.43
CA TYR A 248 -10.33 12.80 -6.83
C TYR A 248 -9.56 11.53 -7.17
N LEU A 249 -10.10 10.73 -8.09
CA LEU A 249 -9.34 9.63 -8.69
C LEU A 249 -8.54 10.20 -9.87
N VAL A 250 -7.23 10.13 -9.78
CA VAL A 250 -6.29 10.61 -10.80
C VAL A 250 -5.75 9.41 -11.56
N ILE A 251 -5.85 9.41 -12.89
CA ILE A 251 -5.36 8.36 -13.78
C ILE A 251 -4.29 8.92 -14.70
N PHE A 252 -3.17 8.21 -14.83
CA PHE A 252 -2.07 8.58 -15.72
C PHE A 252 -1.60 7.40 -16.56
N GLY A 253 -1.36 7.70 -17.85
CA GLY A 253 -0.72 6.80 -18.79
C GLY A 253 -1.52 5.52 -19.09
N GLY A 254 -0.80 4.40 -19.19
CA GLY A 254 -1.32 3.14 -19.71
C GLY A 254 -1.22 3.07 -21.23
N GLY A 255 -1.80 2.04 -21.82
CA GLY A 255 -1.70 1.82 -23.26
C GLY A 255 -2.93 1.18 -23.88
N SER A 256 -3.07 1.45 -25.18
CA SER A 256 -3.81 0.61 -26.11
C SER A 256 -2.86 -0.39 -26.78
N HIS A 257 -3.40 -1.23 -27.66
CA HIS A 257 -2.60 -2.14 -28.48
C HIS A 257 -1.59 -1.42 -29.39
N ALA A 258 -1.82 -0.15 -29.70
CA ALA A 258 -0.99 0.61 -30.64
C ALA A 258 -0.19 1.74 -29.97
N THR A 259 -0.67 2.28 -28.85
CA THR A 259 -0.16 3.55 -28.30
C THR A 259 -0.09 3.49 -26.78
N CYS A 260 1.04 3.91 -26.21
CA CYS A 260 1.07 4.34 -24.81
C CYS A 260 0.55 5.77 -24.68
N PHE A 261 0.00 6.10 -23.52
CA PHE A 261 -0.53 7.42 -23.21
C PHE A 261 0.34 8.12 -22.16
N ASN A 262 0.29 9.45 -22.15
CA ASN A 262 0.78 10.32 -21.07
C ASN A 262 -0.28 11.37 -20.69
N ASP A 263 -1.54 11.08 -20.95
CA ASP A 263 -2.65 11.92 -20.53
C ASP A 263 -2.90 11.75 -19.02
N LEU A 264 -3.45 12.82 -18.43
CA LEU A 264 -3.88 12.85 -17.05
C LEU A 264 -5.39 13.06 -17.05
N HIS A 265 -6.11 12.17 -16.39
CA HIS A 265 -7.56 12.28 -16.19
C HIS A 265 -7.86 12.34 -14.70
N VAL A 266 -8.88 13.12 -14.34
CA VAL A 266 -9.32 13.26 -12.96
C VAL A 266 -10.83 13.05 -12.91
N LEU A 267 -11.25 12.06 -12.14
CA LEU A 267 -12.66 11.84 -11.79
C LEU A 267 -12.91 12.47 -10.41
N ASP A 268 -13.84 13.41 -10.35
CA ASP A 268 -14.43 13.82 -9.09
C ASP A 268 -15.45 12.76 -8.65
N LEU A 269 -15.12 11.98 -7.62
CA LEU A 269 -15.95 10.88 -7.11
C LEU A 269 -17.22 11.39 -6.40
N GLN A 270 -17.29 12.68 -6.07
CA GLN A 270 -18.51 13.26 -5.49
C GLN A 270 -19.48 13.71 -6.59
N ALA A 271 -18.96 14.30 -7.67
CA ALA A 271 -19.76 14.75 -8.80
C ALA A 271 -19.99 13.65 -9.86
N MET A 272 -19.20 12.57 -9.80
CA MET A 272 -19.09 11.54 -10.84
C MET A 272 -18.83 12.14 -12.22
N GLU A 273 -17.89 13.09 -12.28
CA GLU A 273 -17.53 13.83 -13.49
C GLU A 273 -16.03 13.72 -13.79
N TRP A 274 -15.72 13.26 -14.99
CA TRP A 274 -14.37 13.20 -15.54
C TRP A 274 -13.95 14.54 -16.12
N SER A 275 -12.71 14.90 -15.86
CA SER A 275 -12.02 16.01 -16.50
C SER A 275 -10.65 15.58 -17.02
N ARG A 276 -10.14 16.31 -18.00
CA ARG A 276 -8.79 16.15 -18.55
C ARG A 276 -8.02 17.45 -18.34
N PRO A 277 -7.45 17.67 -17.15
CA PRO A 277 -6.77 18.93 -16.84
C PRO A 277 -5.52 19.12 -17.69
N THR A 278 -5.15 20.40 -17.90
CA THR A 278 -3.88 20.74 -18.52
C THR A 278 -2.74 20.40 -17.57
N GLN A 279 -1.83 19.55 -18.02
CA GLN A 279 -0.64 19.18 -17.27
C GLN A 279 0.40 20.31 -17.34
N GLN A 280 1.14 20.52 -16.25
CA GLN A 280 2.18 21.54 -16.13
C GLN A 280 3.51 20.92 -15.73
N GLY A 281 4.61 21.65 -15.95
CA GLY A 281 5.95 21.22 -15.58
C GLY A 281 6.57 20.22 -16.56
N GLU A 282 7.38 19.30 -16.04
CA GLU A 282 8.11 18.29 -16.82
C GLU A 282 7.22 17.08 -17.12
N ILE A 283 6.30 17.24 -18.09
CA ILE A 283 5.31 16.21 -18.44
C ILE A 283 6.02 14.90 -18.84
N PRO A 284 5.70 13.76 -18.20
CA PRO A 284 6.37 12.51 -18.51
C PRO A 284 6.03 12.01 -19.92
N THR A 285 6.95 11.24 -20.49
CA THR A 285 6.73 10.55 -21.78
C THR A 285 5.61 9.50 -21.66
N PRO A 286 4.95 9.16 -22.79
CA PRO A 286 3.95 8.09 -22.82
C PRO A 286 4.49 6.78 -22.25
N ARG A 287 3.73 6.15 -21.35
CA ARG A 287 4.17 4.94 -20.66
C ARG A 287 3.03 4.06 -20.16
N ALA A 288 3.26 2.76 -20.24
CA ALA A 288 2.45 1.72 -19.62
C ALA A 288 3.32 0.85 -18.68
N GLY A 289 2.70 0.10 -17.78
CA GLY A 289 3.37 -0.84 -16.89
C GLY A 289 4.29 -0.18 -15.85
N HIS A 290 4.02 1.07 -15.50
CA HIS A 290 4.77 1.81 -14.49
C HIS A 290 4.23 1.52 -13.09
N ALA A 291 5.10 1.65 -12.09
CA ALA A 291 4.72 1.57 -10.69
C ALA A 291 4.47 2.99 -10.15
N SER A 292 3.58 3.11 -9.17
CA SER A 292 3.31 4.40 -8.55
C SER A 292 3.02 4.31 -7.05
N VAL A 293 3.27 5.40 -6.32
CA VAL A 293 2.97 5.51 -4.89
C VAL A 293 2.67 6.95 -4.51
N THR A 294 1.68 7.15 -3.65
CA THR A 294 1.34 8.48 -3.12
C THR A 294 1.98 8.71 -1.76
N ILE A 295 2.64 9.86 -1.59
CA ILE A 295 3.21 10.32 -0.33
C ILE A 295 2.76 11.77 -0.11
N GLY A 296 1.76 11.95 0.77
CA GLY A 296 1.12 13.24 0.98
C GLY A 296 0.46 13.75 -0.31
N GLU A 297 0.81 14.95 -0.73
CA GLU A 297 0.30 15.62 -1.94
C GLU A 297 0.97 15.14 -3.24
N ASN A 298 2.01 14.32 -3.12
CA ASN A 298 2.90 13.96 -4.21
C ASN A 298 2.64 12.52 -4.66
N TRP A 299 2.39 12.34 -5.94
CA TRP A 299 2.24 11.03 -6.56
C TRP A 299 3.48 10.71 -7.39
N PHE A 300 4.25 9.74 -6.94
CA PHE A 300 5.50 9.31 -7.57
C PHE A 300 5.21 8.20 -8.58
N ILE A 301 5.85 8.28 -9.74
CA ILE A 301 5.77 7.27 -10.80
C ILE A 301 7.18 6.87 -11.21
N VAL A 302 7.41 5.56 -11.28
CA VAL A 302 8.71 4.96 -11.59
C VAL A 302 8.57 3.93 -12.72
N GLY A 303 9.48 4.01 -13.68
CA GLY A 303 9.59 3.02 -14.75
C GLY A 303 8.42 3.05 -15.72
N GLY A 304 8.07 1.87 -16.23
CA GLY A 304 7.21 1.70 -17.40
C GLY A 304 7.93 2.09 -18.69
N GLY A 305 7.18 2.20 -19.77
CA GLY A 305 7.72 2.61 -21.06
C GLY A 305 6.72 2.47 -22.18
N ASP A 306 7.20 2.67 -23.40
CA ASP A 306 6.48 2.37 -24.62
C ASP A 306 7.14 1.21 -25.39
N ASN A 307 6.63 0.91 -26.57
CA ASN A 307 7.16 -0.18 -27.42
C ASN A 307 8.59 0.07 -27.94
N LYS A 308 9.20 1.24 -27.66
CA LYS A 308 10.52 1.64 -28.15
C LYS A 308 11.53 1.82 -27.02
N SER A 309 11.09 2.32 -25.88
CA SER A 309 11.95 2.79 -24.80
C SER A 309 11.28 2.64 -23.43
N GLY A 310 12.05 2.16 -22.46
CA GLY A 310 11.70 2.25 -21.05
C GLY A 310 11.94 3.66 -20.52
N ALA A 311 11.12 4.09 -19.56
CA ALA A 311 11.34 5.32 -18.82
C ALA A 311 12.39 5.11 -17.72
N SER A 312 13.39 5.97 -17.69
CA SER A 312 14.53 5.89 -16.75
C SER A 312 14.38 6.82 -15.55
N GLU A 313 13.48 7.79 -15.68
CA GLU A 313 13.16 8.81 -14.72
C GLU A 313 12.12 8.33 -13.70
N THR A 314 12.33 8.77 -12.46
CA THR A 314 11.28 8.84 -11.45
C THR A 314 10.69 10.24 -11.49
N VAL A 315 9.40 10.31 -11.78
CA VAL A 315 8.65 11.58 -11.85
C VAL A 315 7.70 11.69 -10.67
N VAL A 316 7.34 12.92 -10.33
CA VAL A 316 6.38 13.21 -9.28
C VAL A 316 5.34 14.22 -9.79
N LEU A 317 4.07 13.95 -9.55
CA LEU A 317 2.98 14.90 -9.72
C LEU A 317 2.60 15.46 -8.36
N ASN A 318 2.68 16.78 -8.20
CA ASN A 318 1.94 17.43 -7.12
C ASN A 318 0.46 17.44 -7.49
N MET A 319 -0.38 16.68 -6.79
CA MET A 319 -1.79 16.50 -7.16
C MET A 319 -2.65 17.73 -6.86
N SER A 320 -2.21 18.61 -5.95
CA SER A 320 -2.89 19.88 -5.67
C SER A 320 -2.68 20.92 -6.79
N THR A 321 -1.50 20.97 -7.40
CA THR A 321 -1.17 21.94 -8.46
C THR A 321 -1.15 21.35 -9.87
N LEU A 322 -1.25 20.03 -9.99
CA LEU A 322 -1.12 19.26 -11.22
C LEU A 322 0.18 19.56 -11.99
N THR A 323 1.27 19.75 -11.24
CA THR A 323 2.60 20.06 -11.77
C THR A 323 3.52 18.85 -11.63
N TRP A 324 4.11 18.44 -12.76
CA TRP A 324 5.12 17.39 -12.82
C TRP A 324 6.52 17.93 -12.61
N SER A 325 7.35 17.13 -11.93
CA SER A 325 8.79 17.34 -11.81
C SER A 325 9.53 16.01 -11.91
N VAL A 326 10.77 16.04 -12.40
CA VAL A 326 11.67 14.88 -12.33
C VAL A 326 12.39 14.86 -10.99
N VAL A 327 12.27 13.75 -10.26
CA VAL A 327 12.93 13.58 -8.95
C VAL A 327 14.36 13.07 -9.13
N THR A 328 14.52 12.09 -10.01
CA THR A 328 15.83 11.48 -10.32
C THR A 328 15.73 10.71 -11.63
N SER A 329 16.87 10.44 -12.26
CA SER A 329 16.96 9.59 -13.45
C SER A 329 18.09 8.58 -13.28
N VAL A 330 17.83 7.33 -13.63
CA VAL A 330 18.85 6.28 -13.61
C VAL A 330 19.65 6.34 -14.92
N GLN A 331 20.96 6.55 -14.83
CA GLN A 331 21.84 6.50 -16.00
C GLN A 331 22.21 5.04 -16.34
N GLY A 332 21.77 4.56 -17.49
CA GLY A 332 22.13 3.25 -18.06
C GLY A 332 21.26 2.07 -17.58
N ARG A 333 21.30 0.95 -18.33
CA ARG A 333 20.69 -0.32 -17.93
C ARG A 333 21.46 -0.93 -16.76
N VAL A 334 21.24 -0.41 -15.56
CA VAL A 334 21.42 -1.25 -14.37
C VAL A 334 20.20 -2.16 -14.34
N PRO A 335 20.34 -3.50 -14.40
CA PRO A 335 19.19 -4.40 -14.39
C PRO A 335 18.45 -4.20 -13.06
N LEU A 336 17.36 -3.44 -13.09
CA LEU A 336 16.35 -3.48 -12.04
C LEU A 336 15.65 -4.83 -12.21
N ALA A 337 15.43 -5.55 -11.11
CA ALA A 337 15.09 -6.96 -11.04
C ALA A 337 13.73 -7.39 -11.65
N SER A 338 13.18 -6.68 -12.64
CA SER A 338 11.86 -6.92 -13.22
C SER A 338 11.85 -7.30 -14.70
N GLU A 339 12.99 -7.53 -15.37
CA GLU A 339 13.02 -7.87 -16.80
C GLU A 339 12.50 -9.29 -17.18
N VAL A 340 11.93 -10.08 -16.27
CA VAL A 340 11.61 -11.50 -16.56
C VAL A 340 10.14 -11.80 -16.93
N LEU A 341 9.19 -10.86 -16.88
CA LEU A 341 7.76 -11.22 -17.06
C LEU A 341 7.02 -10.68 -18.29
N TYR A 342 7.66 -9.93 -19.19
CA TYR A 342 7.00 -9.36 -20.38
C TYR A 342 7.55 -9.86 -21.72
N ARG A 343 8.00 -11.13 -21.81
CA ARG A 343 8.42 -11.69 -23.11
C ARG A 343 7.29 -12.22 -23.99
N ASP A 344 6.07 -12.37 -23.47
CA ASP A 344 4.96 -13.02 -24.21
C ASP A 344 3.71 -12.14 -24.42
N ALA A 345 3.87 -10.81 -24.46
CA ALA A 345 2.77 -9.87 -24.72
C ALA A 345 2.91 -9.08 -26.03
N CYS A 346 3.41 -9.72 -27.10
CA CYS A 346 3.28 -9.22 -28.47
C CYS A 346 2.49 -10.23 -29.32
#